data_AF-A0A813KB34-F1
#
_entry.id   AF-A0A813KB34-F1
#
_cell.length_a   1.000
_cell.length_b   1.000
_cell.length_c   1.000
_cell.angle_alpha   90.00
_cell.angle_beta   90.00
_cell.angle_gamma   90.00
#
_symmetry.space_group_name_H-M   'P 1'
#
loop_
_entity.id
_entity.type
_entity.pdbx_description
1 polymer ?
#
loop_
_entity_poly.entity_id
_entity_poly.type
_entity_poly.pdbx_seq_one_letter_code
_entity_poly.pdbx_strand_id
1 'polypeptide(L)'
;AMPTTPSSVEGNSASSRRRPSVTSEVSLVSDPRNSEGSTEAVDGEGERCSLCEARLGKRRLNPRHHCRICNRCVCAACSPGSVPLKGVSGLHRACSACLSGLGGNEDLSRRAGRICNHLQSLSSIGVLALSR
;
A
#
# COMPACT_ATOMS: atom_id res chain seq x y z
N ALA A 1 17.66 -35.32 30.45
CA ALA A 1 16.40 -35.20 31.18
C ALA A 1 15.80 -33.85 30.87
N MET A 2 14.60 -33.82 30.29
CA MET A 2 13.72 -32.64 30.29
C MET A 2 13.20 -32.42 31.71
N PRO A 3 12.92 -31.17 32.12
CA PRO A 3 11.52 -30.85 32.47
C PRO A 3 11.13 -29.38 32.14
N THR A 4 10.06 -29.18 31.36
CA THR A 4 8.69 -28.76 31.77
C THR A 4 8.48 -27.24 31.89
N THR A 5 7.76 -26.68 30.92
CA THR A 5 6.78 -25.59 31.12
C THR A 5 5.68 -26.07 32.08
N PRO A 6 5.12 -25.22 32.95
CA PRO A 6 3.85 -24.57 32.57
C PRO A 6 3.63 -23.18 33.21
N SER A 7 2.90 -22.31 32.54
CA SER A 7 2.09 -21.32 33.25
C SER A 7 0.88 -20.95 32.41
N SER A 8 -0.24 -21.54 32.82
CA SER A 8 -1.60 -21.16 32.45
C SER A 8 -1.94 -19.82 33.09
N VAL A 9 -2.55 -18.91 32.34
CA VAL A 9 -3.41 -17.86 32.90
C VAL A 9 -4.74 -17.89 32.16
N GLU A 10 -5.74 -18.41 32.85
CA GLU A 10 -7.16 -18.18 32.59
C GLU A 10 -7.56 -16.81 33.15
N GLY A 11 -8.64 -16.21 32.65
CA GLY A 11 -9.38 -15.20 33.44
C GLY A 11 -9.94 -14.00 32.71
N ASN A 12 -11.04 -14.25 31.99
CA ASN A 12 -12.21 -13.40 31.71
C ASN A 12 -12.35 -12.08 32.51
N SER A 13 -12.77 -10.99 31.84
CA SER A 13 -13.72 -10.02 32.43
C SER A 13 -14.45 -9.19 31.37
N ALA A 14 -15.77 -9.21 31.51
CA ALA A 14 -16.76 -8.58 30.66
C ALA A 14 -16.83 -7.06 30.87
N SER A 15 -17.08 -6.31 29.79
CA SER A 15 -17.59 -4.94 29.90
C SER A 15 -18.88 -4.79 29.11
N SER A 16 -19.96 -4.90 29.89
CA SER A 16 -21.33 -4.50 29.63
C SER A 16 -21.44 -3.10 29.00
N ARG A 17 -22.10 -3.00 27.84
CA ARG A 17 -22.90 -1.82 27.47
C ARG A 17 -24.19 -2.27 26.78
N ARG A 18 -25.27 -2.24 27.58
CA ARG A 18 -26.67 -2.25 27.15
C ARG A 18 -27.03 -0.96 26.42
N ARG A 19 -27.89 -1.03 25.38
CA ARG A 19 -29.10 -0.20 25.11
C ARG A 19 -29.51 -0.28 23.63
N PRO A 20 -30.77 0.02 23.25
CA PRO A 20 -31.99 -0.68 23.63
C PRO A 20 -32.84 -1.05 22.39
N SER A 21 -33.82 -1.92 22.58
CA SER A 21 -34.88 -2.19 21.61
C SER A 21 -35.82 -0.99 21.49
N VAL A 22 -36.00 -0.46 20.29
CA VAL A 22 -37.17 0.35 19.93
C VAL A 22 -37.86 -0.27 18.72
N THR A 23 -39.16 -0.45 18.89
CA THR A 23 -40.13 -1.08 18.00
C THR A 23 -40.63 -0.10 16.94
N SER A 24 -40.95 -0.63 15.75
CA SER A 24 -41.94 -0.09 14.79
C SER A 24 -41.58 1.26 14.14
N GLU A 25 -41.55 1.45 12.82
CA GLU A 25 -42.53 1.08 11.80
C GLU A 25 -41.88 0.94 10.42
N VAL A 26 -42.47 0.06 9.61
CA VAL A 26 -42.16 -0.18 8.21
C VAL A 26 -42.65 1.01 7.38
N SER A 27 -41.75 1.63 6.61
CA SER A 27 -42.12 2.45 5.46
C SER A 27 -41.52 1.84 4.20
N LEU A 28 -42.40 1.18 3.45
CA LEU A 28 -42.19 0.68 2.10
C LEU A 28 -42.09 1.90 1.17
N VAL A 29 -40.88 2.26 0.76
CA VAL A 29 -40.67 3.02 -0.47
C VAL A 29 -39.84 2.16 -1.42
N SER A 30 -40.47 1.82 -2.53
CA SER A 30 -39.93 0.96 -3.58
C SER A 30 -38.91 1.75 -4.40
N ASP A 31 -37.61 1.53 -4.17
CA ASP A 31 -36.57 2.06 -5.05
C ASP A 31 -36.51 1.24 -6.36
N PRO A 32 -36.52 1.92 -7.52
CA PRO A 32 -36.58 1.25 -8.82
C PRO A 32 -35.25 0.54 -9.10
N ARG A 33 -35.38 -0.68 -9.63
CA ARG A 33 -34.28 -1.50 -10.14
C ARG A 33 -33.52 -0.70 -11.20
N ASN A 34 -32.34 -0.21 -10.86
CA ASN A 34 -31.34 0.06 -11.87
C ASN A 34 -30.58 -1.24 -12.13
N SER A 35 -30.95 -1.85 -13.26
CA SER A 35 -30.18 -2.89 -13.94
C SER A 35 -28.75 -2.42 -14.23
N GLU A 36 -27.91 -3.39 -14.61
CA GLU A 36 -26.56 -3.24 -15.17
C GLU A 36 -25.44 -3.30 -14.12
N GLY A 37 -25.44 -4.40 -13.36
CA GLY A 37 -24.27 -4.90 -12.66
C GLY A 37 -23.20 -5.38 -13.64
N SER A 38 -22.56 -4.45 -14.35
CA SER A 38 -21.20 -4.68 -14.83
C SER A 38 -20.31 -4.65 -13.60
N THR A 39 -19.99 -5.83 -13.06
CA THR A 39 -18.95 -5.98 -12.04
C THR A 39 -17.60 -5.79 -12.68
N GLU A 40 -17.33 -4.56 -13.12
CA GLU A 40 -15.96 -4.09 -13.25
C GLU A 40 -15.45 -4.02 -11.81
N ALA A 41 -14.88 -5.13 -11.36
CA ALA A 41 -14.10 -5.16 -10.14
C ALA A 41 -12.97 -4.16 -10.36
N VAL A 42 -13.20 -2.92 -9.93
CA VAL A 42 -12.18 -1.89 -9.88
C VAL A 42 -11.08 -2.49 -9.03
N ASP A 43 -10.01 -2.95 -9.67
CA ASP A 43 -8.91 -3.61 -8.97
C ASP A 43 -8.46 -2.64 -7.87
N GLY A 44 -8.70 -3.00 -6.61
CA GLY A 44 -8.33 -2.16 -5.48
C GLY A 44 -6.84 -1.87 -5.51
N GLU A 45 -6.44 -0.67 -5.08
CA GLU A 45 -5.03 -0.28 -5.10
C GLU A 45 -4.16 -1.35 -4.40
N GLY A 46 -3.13 -1.83 -5.11
CA GLY A 46 -2.26 -2.91 -4.66
C GLY A 46 -2.79 -4.34 -4.85
N GLU A 47 -3.87 -4.56 -5.61
CA GLU A 47 -4.35 -5.90 -6.01
C GLU A 47 -3.44 -6.62 -7.00
N ARG A 48 -2.50 -5.91 -7.62
CA ARG A 48 -1.56 -6.49 -8.57
C ARG A 48 -0.13 -6.18 -8.16
N CYS A 49 0.77 -7.13 -8.43
CA CYS A 49 2.19 -6.90 -8.24
C CYS A 49 2.67 -5.81 -9.20
N SER A 50 3.35 -4.78 -8.70
CA SER A 50 3.88 -3.70 -9.54
C SER A 50 5.07 -4.10 -10.43
N LEU A 51 5.49 -5.37 -10.43
CA LEU A 51 6.60 -5.89 -11.23
C LEU A 51 6.15 -6.96 -12.23
N CYS A 52 5.34 -7.93 -11.82
CA CYS A 52 4.86 -9.01 -12.68
C CYS A 52 3.34 -9.02 -12.90
N GLU A 53 2.62 -8.01 -12.39
CA GLU A 53 1.17 -7.84 -12.51
C GLU A 53 0.29 -8.97 -11.93
N ALA A 54 0.90 -9.97 -11.31
CA ALA A 54 0.20 -11.07 -10.66
C ALA A 54 -0.79 -10.55 -9.62
N ARG A 55 -2.01 -11.11 -9.62
CA ARG A 55 -3.04 -10.78 -8.63
C ARG A 55 -2.61 -11.16 -7.23
N LEU A 56 -2.74 -10.23 -6.31
CA LEU A 56 -2.36 -10.30 -4.91
C LEU A 56 -3.60 -10.36 -4.03
N GLY A 57 -3.54 -11.17 -2.98
CA GLY A 57 -4.58 -11.27 -1.96
C GLY A 57 -4.59 -12.63 -1.27
N LYS A 58 -5.14 -12.64 -0.05
CA LYS A 58 -5.27 -13.85 0.78
C LYS A 58 -6.07 -14.94 0.04
N ARG A 59 -7.16 -14.56 -0.65
CA ARG A 59 -8.01 -15.44 -1.46
C ARG A 59 -7.30 -16.07 -2.66
N ARG A 60 -6.11 -15.60 -3.03
CA ARG A 60 -5.31 -16.08 -4.17
C ARG A 60 -4.02 -16.76 -3.73
N LEU A 61 -3.81 -16.97 -2.42
CA LEU A 61 -2.58 -17.50 -1.84
C LEU A 61 -1.31 -16.75 -2.29
N ASN A 62 -1.46 -15.47 -2.65
CA ASN A 62 -0.38 -14.59 -3.09
C ASN A 62 -0.41 -13.32 -2.24
N PRO A 63 0.14 -13.34 -1.01
CA PRO A 63 0.07 -12.21 -0.09
C PRO A 63 0.71 -10.95 -0.68
N ARG A 64 0.19 -9.80 -0.25
CA ARG A 64 0.76 -8.50 -0.59
C ARG A 64 2.01 -8.25 0.24
N HIS A 65 3.11 -7.90 -0.42
CA HIS A 65 4.32 -7.41 0.25
C HIS A 65 4.61 -5.98 -0.17
N HIS A 66 5.22 -5.21 0.72
CA HIS A 66 5.66 -3.86 0.41
C HIS A 66 7.19 -3.84 0.36
N CYS A 67 7.75 -3.30 -0.73
CA CYS A 67 9.18 -3.01 -0.79
C CYS A 67 9.50 -1.83 0.12
N ARG A 68 10.47 -1.96 1.02
CA ARG A 68 10.81 -0.88 1.96
C ARG A 68 11.64 0.26 1.35
N ILE A 69 12.10 0.09 0.11
CA ILE A 69 12.86 1.10 -0.64
C ILE A 69 11.93 1.96 -1.50
N CYS A 70 11.01 1.34 -2.26
CA CYS A 70 10.15 2.06 -3.21
C CYS A 70 8.66 2.06 -2.85
N ASN A 71 8.27 1.42 -1.74
CA ASN A 71 6.90 1.32 -1.22
C ASN A 71 5.85 0.69 -2.16
N ARG A 72 6.28 0.09 -3.29
CA ARG A 72 5.37 -0.62 -4.22
C ARG A 72 4.86 -1.93 -3.63
N CYS A 73 3.65 -2.32 -4.02
CA CYS A 73 3.03 -3.60 -3.69
C CYS A 73 3.57 -4.70 -4.62
N VAL A 74 4.15 -5.76 -4.05
CA VAL A 74 4.83 -6.83 -4.80
C VAL A 74 4.46 -8.21 -4.25
N CYS A 75 4.57 -9.24 -5.09
CA CYS A 75 4.45 -10.64 -4.66
C CYS A 75 5.75 -11.16 -4.02
N ALA A 76 5.68 -12.31 -3.36
CA ALA A 76 6.85 -12.91 -2.70
C ALA A 76 8.00 -13.17 -3.68
N ALA A 77 7.70 -13.69 -4.87
CA ALA A 77 8.68 -13.97 -5.92
C ALA A 77 9.40 -12.70 -6.43
N CYS A 78 8.69 -11.57 -6.46
CA CYS A 78 9.24 -10.27 -6.85
C CYS A 78 9.97 -9.55 -5.70
N SER A 79 9.95 -10.08 -4.48
CA SER A 79 10.70 -9.56 -3.33
C SER A 79 11.45 -10.66 -2.58
N PRO A 80 12.45 -11.29 -3.23
CA PRO A 80 13.11 -12.48 -2.70
C PRO A 80 14.05 -12.19 -1.53
N GLY A 81 14.53 -10.95 -1.41
CA GLY A 81 15.61 -10.60 -0.49
C GLY A 81 15.26 -9.47 0.47
N SER A 82 16.14 -9.31 1.45
CA SER A 82 16.14 -8.20 2.40
C SER A 82 17.53 -7.54 2.40
N VAL A 83 17.57 -6.22 2.59
CA VAL A 83 18.80 -5.43 2.60
C VAL A 83 18.90 -4.56 3.84
N PRO A 84 20.11 -4.28 4.34
CA PRO A 84 20.30 -3.27 5.38
C PRO A 84 20.00 -1.88 4.81
N LEU A 85 19.24 -1.07 5.54
CA LEU A 85 18.99 0.33 5.19
C LEU A 85 19.81 1.24 6.09
N LYS A 86 20.47 2.24 5.52
CA LYS A 86 21.30 3.18 6.29
C LYS A 86 20.44 3.91 7.32
N GLY A 87 20.84 3.83 8.60
CA GLY A 87 20.12 4.48 9.70
C GLY A 87 18.91 3.71 10.24
N VAL A 88 18.64 2.50 9.76
CA VAL A 88 17.60 1.62 10.31
C VAL A 88 18.23 0.28 10.69
N SER A 89 17.88 -0.24 11.87
CA SER A 89 18.39 -1.53 12.34
C SER A 89 17.68 -2.70 11.64
N GLY A 90 18.47 -3.72 11.28
CA GLY A 90 17.96 -4.96 10.72
C GLY A 90 17.91 -5.00 9.19
N LEU A 91 17.36 -6.10 8.67
CA LEU A 91 17.19 -6.35 7.24
C LEU A 91 15.76 -6.01 6.81
N HIS A 92 15.62 -5.23 5.74
CA HIS A 92 14.33 -4.80 5.22
C HIS A 92 14.06 -5.41 3.85
N ARG A 93 12.85 -5.94 3.65
CA ARG A 93 12.42 -6.53 2.38
C ARG A 93 12.55 -5.52 1.24
N ALA A 94 13.17 -5.95 0.14
CA ALA A 94 13.30 -5.18 -1.08
C ALA A 94 12.82 -6.00 -2.29
N CYS A 95 12.22 -5.32 -3.27
CA CYS A 95 11.85 -5.96 -4.53
C CYS A 95 13.08 -6.20 -5.41
N SER A 96 13.00 -7.15 -6.34
CA SER A 96 14.08 -7.49 -7.27
C SER A 96 14.61 -6.26 -8.03
N ALA A 97 13.75 -5.32 -8.41
CA ALA A 97 14.15 -4.07 -9.04
C ALA A 97 15.02 -3.20 -8.12
N CYS A 98 14.71 -3.11 -6.82
CA CYS A 98 15.53 -2.37 -5.85
C CYS A 98 16.80 -3.12 -5.44
N LEU A 99 16.77 -4.46 -5.46
CA LEU A 99 17.95 -5.29 -5.19
C LEU A 99 18.96 -5.23 -6.35
N SER A 100 18.46 -5.27 -7.59
CA SER A 100 19.28 -5.16 -8.80
C SER A 100 19.71 -3.71 -9.06
N GLY A 101 18.89 -2.76 -8.61
CA GLY A 101 19.02 -1.33 -8.85
C GLY A 101 19.39 -0.54 -7.62
N LEU A 102 20.45 -0.89 -6.91
CA LEU A 102 21.18 0.00 -5.97
C LEU A 102 21.67 1.33 -6.62
N GLY A 103 21.11 1.75 -7.77
CA GLY A 103 21.53 2.91 -8.54
C GLY A 103 20.42 3.62 -9.31
N GLY A 104 19.14 3.56 -8.90
CA GLY A 104 18.14 4.27 -9.68
C GLY A 104 16.77 4.39 -9.04
N ASN A 105 16.64 5.29 -8.08
CA ASN A 105 15.35 5.92 -7.78
C ASN A 105 14.93 6.76 -9.00
N GLU A 106 14.49 6.08 -10.06
CA GLU A 106 13.98 6.69 -11.29
C GLU A 106 12.83 7.65 -10.98
N ASP A 107 12.07 7.39 -9.93
CA ASP A 107 11.05 8.32 -9.42
C ASP A 107 11.66 9.63 -8.89
N LEU A 108 12.80 9.56 -8.20
CA LEU A 108 13.52 10.74 -7.72
C LEU A 108 14.18 11.49 -8.88
N SER A 109 14.76 10.78 -9.85
CA SER A 109 15.28 11.39 -11.08
C SER A 109 14.17 12.05 -11.90
N ARG A 110 12.98 11.43 -12.00
CA ARG A 110 11.80 12.01 -12.66
C ARG A 110 11.31 13.26 -11.92
N ARG A 111 11.25 13.24 -10.59
CA ARG A 111 10.88 14.42 -9.78
C ARG A 111 11.91 15.55 -9.91
N ALA A 112 13.20 15.23 -9.84
CA ALA A 112 14.28 16.19 -10.05
C ALA A 112 14.22 16.81 -11.45
N GLY A 113 13.97 16.01 -12.49
CA GLY A 113 13.79 16.50 -13.86
C GLY A 113 12.60 17.45 -14.00
N ARG A 114 11.45 17.14 -13.37
CA ARG A 114 10.29 18.05 -13.35
C ARG A 114 10.60 19.38 -12.67
N ILE A 115 11.28 19.35 -11.53
CA ILE A 115 11.68 20.57 -10.80
C ILE A 115 12.66 21.39 -11.65
N CYS A 116 13.63 20.75 -12.30
CA CYS A 116 14.61 21.43 -13.14
C CYS A 116 13.95 22.12 -14.34
N ASN A 117 13.05 21.43 -15.04
CA ASN A 117 12.27 22.02 -16.13
C ASN A 117 11.42 23.21 -15.65
N HIS A 118 10.84 23.12 -14.46
CA HIS A 118 10.06 24.21 -13.90
C HIS A 118 10.93 25.43 -13.57
N LEU A 119 12.09 25.23 -12.95
CA LEU A 119 13.05 26.30 -12.68
C LEU A 119 13.57 26.97 -13.97
N GLN A 120 13.85 26.19 -15.02
CA GLN A 120 14.23 26.73 -16.33
C GLN A 120 13.13 27.59 -16.94
N SER A 121 11.88 27.15 -16.88
CA SER A 121 10.73 27.93 -17.38
C SER A 121 10.59 29.27 -16.65
N LEU A 122 10.77 29.29 -15.33
CA LEU A 122 10.70 30.51 -14.52
C LEU A 122 11.87 31.46 -14.82
N SER A 123 13.07 30.92 -14.99
CA SER A 123 14.26 31.72 -15.34
C SER A 123 14.11 32.38 -16.72
N SER A 124 13.51 31.69 -17.69
CA SER A 124 13.28 32.21 -19.04
C SER A 124 12.25 33.37 -19.04
N ILE A 125 11.25 33.29 -18.17
CA ILE A 125 10.26 34.36 -17.96
C ILE A 125 10.91 35.56 -17.25
N GLY A 126 11.76 35.31 -16.24
CA GLY A 126 12.47 36.37 -15.51
C GLY A 126 13.44 37.17 -16.38
N VAL A 127 14.15 36.50 -17.30
CA VAL A 127 15.08 37.15 -18.23
C VAL A 127 14.35 38.07 -19.22
N LEU A 128 13.15 37.70 -19.68
CA LEU A 128 12.35 38.55 -20.59
C LEU A 128 11.70 39.75 -19.88
N ALA A 129 11.48 39.67 -18.56
CA ALA A 129 10.88 40.73 -17.76
C ALA A 129 11.88 41.83 -17.32
N LEU A 130 13.18 41.52 -17.30
CA LEU A 130 14.25 42.46 -16.91
C LEU A 130 14.88 43.22 -18.10
N SER A 131 14.49 42.89 -19.33
CA SER A 131 14.97 43.52 -20.57
C SER A 131 14.00 44.55 -21.16
N ARG A 132 13.13 45.15 -20.34
CA ARG A 132 12.23 46.25 -20.71
C ARG A 132 12.43 47.46 -19.82
#